data_AF-A0A3N5VLB4-F1
#
_entry.id   AF-A0A3N5VLB4-F1
#
_cell.length_a   1.000
_cell.length_b   1.000
_cell.length_c   1.000
_cell.angle_alpha   90.00
_cell.angle_beta   90.00
_cell.angle_gamma   90.00
#
_symmetry.space_group_name_H-M   'P 1'
#
loop_
_entity.id
_entity.type
_entity.pdbx_description
1 polymer ?
#
loop_
_entity_poly.entity_id
_entity_poly.type
_entity_poly.pdbx_seq_one_letter_code
_entity_poly.pdbx_strand_id
1 'polypeptide(L)'
;MPIETIIGAWVATGLTLFIFSFLYKDNPLFKLAENLYVGVSVGYTIVKTYDTVILQLIWKPIVENGEWTLLIPVAIGLLMLTRYVPKAAWLSRYAFAFIVGVGSGLAIPRTISSFILKQIEDTVRPLMTLVPGEGVTFTWSLLNPASSLNTIIILVGVSSVLFYFFFSVEHTGPGKVVARTGILFLMIAFGAAFGYTVMARMSLLIGRLTDLIEFTDPSYGWPSLWLLGLTILTLVVMARRSSSKQPKEE
;
A
#
# COMPACT_ATOMS: atom_id res chain seq x y z
N MET A 1 11.53 -30.80 6.60
CA MET A 1 10.89 -29.68 5.87
C MET A 1 11.35 -29.68 4.43
N PRO A 2 10.55 -29.15 3.48
CA PRO A 2 10.98 -29.00 2.10
C PRO A 2 12.28 -28.20 2.00
N ILE A 3 13.16 -28.55 1.06
CA ILE A 3 14.41 -27.81 0.84
C ILE A 3 14.15 -26.34 0.50
N GLU A 4 13.03 -26.08 -0.18
CA GLU A 4 12.58 -24.74 -0.60
C GLU A 4 12.33 -23.82 0.60
N THR A 5 11.69 -24.33 1.67
CA THR A 5 11.41 -23.54 2.87
C THR A 5 12.68 -23.22 3.64
N ILE A 6 13.66 -24.14 3.63
CA ILE A 6 14.96 -23.91 4.25
C ILE A 6 15.72 -22.83 3.47
N ILE A 7 15.84 -22.96 2.16
CA ILE A 7 16.49 -21.95 1.32
C ILE A 7 15.80 -20.59 1.47
N GLY A 8 14.47 -20.58 1.49
CA GLY A 8 13.67 -19.37 1.73
C GLY A 8 13.99 -18.70 3.07
N ALA A 9 14.09 -19.48 4.15
CA ALA A 9 14.46 -18.98 5.48
C ALA A 9 15.85 -18.33 5.49
N TRP A 10 16.84 -18.95 4.85
CA TRP A 10 18.20 -18.41 4.74
C TRP A 10 18.23 -17.09 3.95
N VAL A 11 17.53 -17.02 2.82
CA VAL A 11 17.44 -15.80 2.01
C VAL A 11 16.70 -14.69 2.76
N ALA A 12 15.56 -15.00 3.40
CA ALA A 12 14.78 -14.03 4.16
C ALA A 12 15.57 -13.46 5.34
N THR A 13 16.25 -14.32 6.10
CA THR A 13 17.14 -13.94 7.21
C THR A 13 18.28 -13.06 6.72
N GLY A 14 18.98 -13.47 5.65
CA GLY A 14 20.13 -12.75 5.10
C GLY A 14 19.74 -11.34 4.64
N LEU A 15 18.66 -11.22 3.87
CA LEU A 15 18.18 -9.91 3.40
C LEU A 15 17.70 -9.01 4.54
N THR A 16 17.03 -9.59 5.54
CA THR A 16 16.58 -8.84 6.72
C THR A 16 17.79 -8.25 7.48
N LEU A 17 18.83 -9.05 7.71
CA LEU A 17 20.05 -8.59 8.37
C LEU A 17 20.84 -7.58 7.52
N PHE A 18 20.89 -7.76 6.21
CA PHE A 18 21.55 -6.81 5.31
C PHE A 18 20.86 -5.44 5.31
N ILE A 19 19.52 -5.42 5.39
CA ILE A 19 18.76 -4.17 5.55
C ILE A 19 19.05 -3.54 6.92
N PHE A 20 19.05 -4.33 8.00
CA PHE A 20 19.39 -3.81 9.34
C PHE A 20 20.83 -3.30 9.46
N SER A 21 21.76 -3.79 8.64
CA SER A 21 23.13 -3.27 8.60
C SER A 21 23.21 -1.77 8.29
N PHE A 22 22.18 -1.19 7.65
CA PHE A 22 22.09 0.25 7.41
C PHE A 22 22.15 1.08 8.70
N LEU A 23 21.64 0.52 9.82
CA LEU A 23 21.62 1.22 11.11
C LEU A 23 23.03 1.58 11.62
N TYR A 24 24.05 0.85 11.17
CA TYR A 24 25.44 1.15 11.51
C TYR A 24 26.01 2.26 10.62
N LYS A 25 26.05 2.06 9.29
CA LYS A 25 26.44 2.99 8.21
C LYS A 25 26.03 2.41 6.83
N ASP A 26 26.20 3.17 5.74
CA ASP A 26 26.10 2.67 4.36
C ASP A 26 27.16 1.58 4.06
N ASN A 27 26.77 0.32 4.26
CA ASN A 27 27.60 -0.87 4.03
C ASN A 27 27.33 -1.48 2.63
N PRO A 28 28.35 -2.02 1.93
CA PRO A 28 28.15 -2.89 0.76
C PRO A 28 27.08 -3.98 0.94
N LEU A 29 26.91 -4.56 2.13
CA LEU A 29 25.84 -5.53 2.39
C LEU A 29 24.45 -4.92 2.22
N PHE A 30 24.24 -3.72 2.76
CA PHE A 30 22.99 -2.97 2.58
C PHE A 30 22.76 -2.65 1.10
N LYS A 31 23.78 -2.13 0.41
CA LYS A 31 23.70 -1.81 -1.03
C LYS A 31 23.39 -3.04 -1.91
N LEU A 32 23.88 -4.22 -1.53
CA LEU A 32 23.55 -5.47 -2.21
C LEU A 32 22.06 -5.78 -2.05
N ALA A 33 21.53 -5.71 -0.83
CA ALA A 33 20.11 -5.94 -0.58
C ALA A 33 19.22 -4.92 -1.29
N GLU A 34 19.61 -3.64 -1.29
CA GLU A 34 18.92 -2.56 -2.00
C GLU A 34 18.88 -2.81 -3.52
N ASN A 35 20.03 -3.07 -4.15
CA ASN A 35 20.10 -3.34 -5.58
C ASN A 35 19.36 -4.62 -5.98
N LEU A 36 19.41 -5.65 -5.14
CA LEU A 36 18.63 -6.87 -5.36
C LEU A 36 17.12 -6.58 -5.29
N TYR A 37 16.68 -5.84 -4.27
CA TYR A 37 15.27 -5.48 -4.11
C TYR A 37 14.75 -4.66 -5.29
N VAL A 38 15.47 -3.62 -5.69
CA VAL A 38 15.12 -2.80 -6.85
C VAL A 38 15.14 -3.65 -8.12
N GLY A 39 16.16 -4.49 -8.32
CA GLY A 39 16.26 -5.39 -9.48
C GLY A 39 15.10 -6.37 -9.59
N VAL A 40 14.72 -7.03 -8.48
CA VAL A 40 13.58 -7.95 -8.42
C VAL A 40 12.26 -7.19 -8.66
N SER A 41 12.10 -5.99 -8.12
CA SER A 41 10.89 -5.19 -8.34
C SER A 41 10.70 -4.83 -9.82
N VAL A 42 11.78 -4.43 -10.50
CA VAL A 42 11.76 -4.10 -11.93
C VAL A 42 11.54 -5.37 -12.75
N GLY A 43 12.23 -6.47 -12.43
CA GLY A 43 12.06 -7.76 -13.10
C GLY A 43 10.63 -8.28 -13.00
N TYR A 44 10.05 -8.29 -11.80
CA TYR A 44 8.65 -8.66 -11.59
C TYR A 44 7.70 -7.76 -12.40
N THR A 45 7.95 -6.45 -12.41
CA THR A 45 7.14 -5.51 -13.18
C THR A 45 7.22 -5.79 -14.68
N ILE A 46 8.40 -6.11 -15.23
CA ILE A 46 8.57 -6.47 -16.64
C ILE A 46 7.79 -7.74 -16.97
N VAL A 47 7.97 -8.81 -16.18
CA VAL A 47 7.27 -10.10 -16.41
C VAL A 47 5.77 -9.91 -16.31
N LYS A 48 5.29 -9.22 -15.28
CA LYS A 48 3.87 -8.92 -15.10
C LYS A 48 3.34 -8.09 -16.28
N THR A 49 4.08 -7.08 -16.72
CA THR A 49 3.68 -6.26 -17.87
C THR A 49 3.62 -7.08 -19.15
N TYR A 50 4.58 -7.99 -19.36
CA TYR A 50 4.56 -8.88 -20.51
C TYR A 50 3.34 -9.81 -20.49
N ASP A 51 3.07 -10.47 -19.36
CA ASP A 51 1.92 -11.37 -19.24
C ASP A 51 0.59 -10.62 -19.34
N THR A 52 0.42 -9.55 -18.58
CA THR A 52 -0.85 -8.82 -18.54
C THR A 52 -1.06 -8.01 -19.83
N VAL A 53 -0.09 -7.22 -20.26
CA VAL A 53 -0.29 -6.31 -21.40
C VAL A 53 -0.08 -7.03 -22.73
N ILE A 54 1.05 -7.73 -22.91
CA ILE A 54 1.36 -8.33 -24.22
C ILE A 54 0.56 -9.61 -24.44
N LEU A 55 0.57 -10.55 -23.49
CA LEU A 55 -0.14 -11.82 -23.70
C LEU A 55 -1.65 -11.68 -23.53
N GLN A 56 -2.13 -11.16 -22.39
CA GLN A 56 -3.55 -11.14 -22.07
C GLN A 56 -4.33 -10.04 -22.81
N LEU A 57 -3.77 -8.84 -23.00
CA LEU A 57 -4.48 -7.71 -23.62
C LEU A 57 -4.27 -7.59 -25.13
N ILE A 58 -3.15 -8.09 -25.68
CA ILE A 58 -2.82 -7.95 -27.10
C ILE A 58 -2.90 -9.31 -27.81
N TRP A 59 -2.08 -10.29 -27.41
CA TRP A 59 -1.93 -11.53 -28.16
C TRP A 59 -3.18 -12.40 -28.16
N LYS A 60 -3.67 -12.81 -26.98
CA LYS A 60 -4.85 -13.67 -26.85
C LYS A 60 -6.09 -13.09 -27.56
N PRO A 61 -6.51 -11.85 -27.32
CA PRO A 61 -7.75 -11.37 -27.91
C PRO A 61 -7.64 -11.07 -29.41
N ILE A 62 -6.47 -10.67 -29.91
CA ILE A 62 -6.30 -10.38 -31.35
C ILE A 62 -6.10 -11.69 -32.15
N VAL A 63 -5.27 -12.60 -31.65
CA VAL A 63 -4.86 -13.81 -32.39
C VAL A 63 -5.81 -14.98 -32.16
N GLU A 64 -6.26 -15.20 -30.92
CA GLU A 64 -7.12 -16.34 -30.56
C GLU A 64 -8.60 -16.00 -30.72
N ASN A 65 -9.04 -14.80 -30.29
CA ASN A 65 -10.45 -14.39 -30.37
C ASN A 65 -10.82 -13.64 -31.66
N GLY A 66 -9.83 -13.25 -32.47
CA GLY A 66 -10.06 -12.54 -33.73
C GLY A 66 -10.61 -11.12 -33.57
N GLU A 67 -10.40 -10.48 -32.41
CA GLU A 67 -10.90 -9.13 -32.12
C GLU A 67 -9.97 -8.05 -32.73
N TRP A 68 -10.01 -7.91 -34.05
CA TRP A 68 -9.19 -6.96 -34.80
C TRP A 68 -9.39 -5.49 -34.38
N THR A 69 -10.51 -5.16 -33.73
CA THR A 69 -10.78 -3.84 -33.17
C THR A 69 -9.71 -3.38 -32.17
N LEU A 70 -9.08 -4.31 -31.46
CA LEU A 70 -8.03 -4.00 -30.48
C LEU A 70 -6.70 -3.54 -31.11
N LEU A 71 -6.54 -3.67 -32.43
CA LEU A 71 -5.41 -3.06 -33.14
C LEU A 71 -5.43 -1.53 -33.05
N ILE A 72 -6.60 -0.90 -32.93
CA ILE A 72 -6.71 0.56 -32.83
C ILE A 72 -6.06 1.06 -31.52
N PRO A 73 -6.45 0.56 -30.33
CA PRO A 73 -5.74 0.83 -29.07
C PRO A 73 -4.24 0.54 -29.13
N VAL A 74 -3.82 -0.57 -29.76
CA VAL A 74 -2.40 -0.92 -29.88
C VAL A 74 -1.66 0.09 -30.74
N ALA A 75 -2.22 0.50 -31.88
CA ALA A 75 -1.64 1.53 -32.73
C ALA A 75 -1.51 2.86 -31.98
N ILE A 76 -2.56 3.29 -31.27
CA ILE A 76 -2.52 4.50 -30.43
C ILE A 76 -1.46 4.37 -29.32
N GLY A 77 -1.34 3.20 -28.69
CA GLY A 77 -0.30 2.92 -27.70
C GLY A 77 1.11 3.03 -28.29
N LEU A 78 1.33 2.48 -29.50
CA LEU A 78 2.61 2.59 -30.21
C LEU A 78 2.93 4.05 -30.57
N LEU A 79 1.93 4.91 -30.81
CA LEU A 79 2.17 6.34 -31.01
C LEU A 79 2.85 7.00 -29.80
N MET A 80 2.75 6.45 -28.58
CA MET A 80 3.52 6.98 -27.45
C MET A 80 5.03 6.86 -27.63
N LEU A 81 5.51 5.83 -28.36
CA LEU A 81 6.94 5.64 -28.64
C LEU A 81 7.51 6.77 -29.52
N THR A 82 6.67 7.46 -30.30
CA THR A 82 7.10 8.61 -31.10
C THR A 82 7.63 9.77 -30.26
N ARG A 83 7.38 9.78 -28.94
CA ARG A 83 7.95 10.75 -28.00
C ARG A 83 9.47 10.71 -27.94
N TYR A 84 10.10 9.56 -28.20
CA TYR A 84 11.56 9.44 -28.23
C TYR A 84 12.20 10.12 -29.46
N VAL A 85 11.41 10.44 -30.47
CA VAL A 85 11.88 11.12 -31.69
C VAL A 85 11.33 12.56 -31.71
N PRO A 86 12.15 13.59 -31.47
CA PRO A 86 11.69 14.98 -31.33
C PRO A 86 10.84 15.49 -32.51
N LYS A 87 11.11 15.01 -33.73
CA LYS A 87 10.37 15.39 -34.96
C LYS A 87 8.96 14.78 -35.05
N ALA A 88 8.73 13.62 -34.47
CA ALA A 88 7.45 12.90 -34.50
C ALA A 88 6.66 13.01 -33.20
N ALA A 89 7.22 13.66 -32.17
CA ALA A 89 6.62 13.76 -30.84
C ALA A 89 5.21 14.37 -30.81
N TRP A 90 4.81 15.16 -31.80
CA TRP A 90 3.44 15.71 -31.90
C TRP A 90 2.38 14.60 -32.00
N LEU A 91 2.72 13.45 -32.60
CA LEU A 91 1.79 12.33 -32.78
C LEU A 91 1.46 11.63 -31.46
N SER A 92 2.37 11.69 -30.48
CA SER A 92 2.12 11.20 -29.12
C SER A 92 1.00 11.96 -28.40
N ARG A 93 0.67 13.20 -28.81
CA ARG A 93 -0.39 14.01 -28.18
C ARG A 93 -1.77 13.37 -28.31
N TYR A 94 -2.06 12.70 -29.43
CA TYR A 94 -3.32 11.96 -29.60
C TYR A 94 -3.42 10.76 -28.66
N ALA A 95 -2.31 10.04 -28.46
CA ALA A 95 -2.24 8.97 -27.49
C ALA A 95 -2.46 9.49 -26.06
N PHE A 96 -1.85 10.61 -25.69
CA PHE A 96 -2.11 11.25 -24.39
C PHE A 96 -3.58 11.67 -24.23
N ALA A 97 -4.19 12.27 -25.25
CA ALA A 97 -5.60 12.65 -25.21
C ALA A 97 -6.52 11.42 -25.02
N PHE A 98 -6.24 10.33 -25.73
CA PHE A 98 -6.97 9.07 -25.58
C PHE A 98 -6.80 8.47 -24.17
N ILE A 99 -5.57 8.42 -23.65
CA ILE A 99 -5.29 7.90 -22.30
C ILE A 99 -5.99 8.75 -21.23
N VAL A 100 -5.95 10.08 -21.33
CA VAL A 100 -6.65 10.96 -20.39
C VAL A 100 -8.16 10.78 -20.51
N GLY A 101 -8.71 10.70 -21.72
CA GLY A 101 -10.14 10.47 -21.95
C GLY A 101 -10.63 9.15 -21.34
N VAL A 102 -9.94 8.04 -21.64
CA VAL A 102 -10.25 6.73 -21.06
C VAL A 102 -10.00 6.71 -19.56
N GLY A 103 -8.88 7.28 -19.11
CA GLY A 103 -8.49 7.37 -17.71
C GLY A 103 -9.54 8.11 -16.88
N SER A 104 -9.94 9.31 -17.30
CA SER A 104 -11.00 10.08 -16.66
C SER A 104 -12.38 9.42 -16.78
N GLY A 105 -12.70 8.83 -17.93
CA GLY A 105 -13.96 8.12 -18.16
C GLY A 105 -14.13 6.90 -17.26
N LEU A 106 -13.04 6.20 -16.92
CA LEU A 106 -13.07 5.10 -15.97
C LEU A 106 -12.92 5.57 -14.51
N ALA A 107 -12.09 6.58 -14.26
CA ALA A 107 -11.81 7.05 -12.91
C ALA A 107 -12.99 7.78 -12.30
N ILE A 108 -13.65 8.71 -13.00
CA ILE A 108 -14.74 9.53 -12.44
C ILE A 108 -15.89 8.65 -11.92
N PRO A 109 -16.46 7.71 -12.71
CA PRO A 109 -17.53 6.85 -12.21
C PRO A 109 -17.06 5.94 -11.08
N ARG A 110 -15.83 5.40 -11.17
CA ARG A 110 -15.26 4.57 -10.10
C ARG A 110 -15.13 5.37 -8.82
N THR A 111 -14.56 6.56 -8.85
CA THR A 111 -14.39 7.44 -7.70
C THR A 111 -15.75 7.78 -7.08
N ILE A 112 -16.76 8.12 -7.88
CA ILE A 112 -18.11 8.40 -7.38
C ILE A 112 -18.71 7.14 -6.73
N SER A 113 -18.65 6.00 -7.41
CA SER A 113 -19.23 4.75 -6.91
C SER A 113 -18.51 4.24 -5.66
N SER A 114 -17.17 4.27 -5.62
CA SER A 114 -16.37 3.67 -4.56
C SER A 114 -16.15 4.60 -3.37
N PHE A 115 -15.92 5.90 -3.60
CA PHE A 115 -15.64 6.83 -2.51
C PHE A 115 -16.88 7.57 -2.03
N ILE A 116 -17.88 7.82 -2.88
CA ILE A 116 -19.07 8.57 -2.46
C ILE A 116 -20.18 7.59 -2.11
N LEU A 117 -20.68 6.82 -3.09
CA LEU A 117 -21.86 5.96 -2.89
C LEU A 117 -21.59 4.86 -1.87
N LYS A 118 -20.49 4.13 -2.01
CA LYS A 118 -20.14 3.07 -1.06
C LYS A 118 -19.84 3.60 0.35
N GLN A 119 -19.22 4.78 0.48
CA GLN A 119 -18.98 5.38 1.79
C GLN A 119 -20.27 5.82 2.47
N ILE A 120 -21.25 6.33 1.70
CA ILE A 120 -22.60 6.60 2.21
C ILE A 120 -23.28 5.29 2.62
N GLU A 121 -23.22 4.26 1.79
CA GLU A 121 -23.77 2.93 2.09
C GLU A 121 -23.17 2.35 3.37
N ASP A 122 -21.85 2.39 3.54
CA ASP A 122 -21.14 1.90 4.74
C ASP A 122 -21.49 2.72 5.99
N THR A 123 -21.88 3.99 5.84
CA THR A 123 -22.37 4.83 6.95
C THR A 123 -23.82 4.51 7.33
N VAL A 124 -24.66 4.17 6.34
CA VAL A 124 -26.09 3.89 6.53
C VAL A 124 -26.36 2.44 6.92
N ARG A 125 -25.55 1.48 6.43
CA ARG A 125 -25.70 0.04 6.69
C ARG A 125 -25.74 -0.30 8.19
N PRO A 126 -24.91 0.28 9.08
CA PRO A 126 -25.02 0.06 10.52
C PRO A 126 -26.32 0.59 11.15
N LEU A 127 -27.03 1.49 10.46
CA LEU A 127 -28.35 2.00 10.86
C LEU A 127 -29.49 1.07 10.42
N MET A 128 -29.22 0.12 9.53
CA MET A 128 -30.18 -0.82 8.94
C MET A 128 -29.85 -2.25 9.39
N THR A 129 -30.41 -2.71 10.50
CA THR A 129 -30.28 -4.10 10.93
C THR A 129 -31.35 -4.96 10.24
N LEU A 130 -30.92 -5.98 9.50
CA LEU A 130 -31.83 -7.00 8.97
C LEU A 130 -32.23 -7.94 10.11
N VAL A 131 -33.42 -7.72 10.66
CA VAL A 131 -34.04 -8.66 11.61
C VAL A 131 -34.60 -9.83 10.79
N PRO A 132 -34.18 -11.09 11.04
CA PRO A 132 -34.73 -12.24 10.31
C PRO A 132 -36.24 -12.33 10.57
N GLY A 133 -37.05 -12.15 9.52
CA GLY A 133 -38.51 -12.32 9.55
C GLY A 133 -39.36 -11.07 9.38
N GLU A 134 -38.81 -9.85 9.53
CA GLU A 134 -39.57 -8.59 9.44
C GLU A 134 -38.82 -7.52 8.62
N GLY A 135 -38.49 -7.82 7.37
CA GLY A 135 -38.00 -6.83 6.40
C GLY A 135 -36.86 -5.91 6.87
N VAL A 136 -36.78 -4.73 6.26
CA VAL A 136 -35.85 -3.66 6.66
C VAL A 136 -36.56 -2.79 7.69
N THR A 137 -36.23 -2.97 8.96
CA THR A 137 -36.79 -2.18 10.06
C THR A 137 -35.69 -1.39 10.76
N PHE A 138 -35.97 -0.13 11.12
CA PHE A 138 -35.10 0.68 11.97
C PHE A 138 -35.23 0.20 13.42
N THR A 139 -34.70 -0.99 13.72
CA THR A 139 -34.86 -1.61 15.03
C THR A 139 -33.68 -1.26 15.93
N TRP A 140 -33.94 -0.39 16.91
CA TRP A 140 -33.02 0.00 17.98
C TRP A 140 -32.92 -1.10 19.07
N SER A 141 -32.56 -2.32 18.69
CA SER A 141 -32.51 -3.44 19.64
C SER A 141 -31.36 -3.25 20.63
N LEU A 142 -31.72 -2.96 21.88
CA LEU A 142 -30.82 -2.79 23.04
C LEU A 142 -30.24 -4.13 23.56
N LEU A 143 -30.54 -5.26 22.91
CA LEU A 143 -30.15 -6.59 23.36
C LEU A 143 -28.72 -7.01 22.92
N ASN A 144 -28.08 -6.25 22.00
CA ASN A 144 -26.68 -6.41 21.62
C ASN A 144 -25.91 -5.08 21.75
N PRO A 145 -25.37 -4.75 22.95
CA PRO A 145 -24.79 -3.44 23.27
C PRO A 145 -23.67 -2.97 22.32
N ALA A 146 -22.91 -3.90 21.74
CA ALA A 146 -21.82 -3.57 20.82
C ALA A 146 -22.31 -3.02 19.47
N SER A 147 -23.51 -3.42 19.04
CA SER A 147 -24.05 -3.05 17.72
C SER A 147 -24.75 -1.69 17.74
N SER A 148 -25.60 -1.43 18.74
CA SER A 148 -26.38 -0.20 18.84
C SER A 148 -25.54 1.02 19.25
N LEU A 149 -24.51 0.84 20.08
CA LEU A 149 -23.58 1.92 20.43
C LEU A 149 -22.77 2.39 19.23
N ASN A 150 -22.30 1.46 18.38
CA ASN A 150 -21.55 1.81 17.18
C ASN A 150 -22.42 2.64 16.20
N THR A 151 -23.67 2.22 16.00
CA THR A 151 -24.68 2.96 15.21
C THR A 151 -24.87 4.38 15.71
N ILE A 152 -25.03 4.59 17.02
CA ILE A 152 -25.21 5.92 17.63
C ILE A 152 -23.94 6.77 17.48
N ILE A 153 -22.77 6.19 17.72
CA ILE A 153 -21.48 6.88 17.60
C ILE A 153 -21.24 7.33 16.15
N ILE A 154 -21.52 6.48 15.17
CA ILE A 154 -21.41 6.82 13.74
C ILE A 154 -22.40 7.91 13.37
N LEU A 155 -23.67 7.78 13.77
CA LEU A 155 -24.71 8.77 13.45
C LEU A 155 -24.36 10.16 14.01
N VAL A 156 -24.02 10.22 15.30
CA VAL A 156 -23.66 11.48 15.98
C VAL A 156 -22.33 12.01 15.46
N GLY A 157 -21.34 11.16 15.25
CA GLY A 157 -20.02 11.51 14.73
C GLY A 157 -20.10 12.10 13.33
N VAL A 158 -20.71 11.39 12.38
CA VAL A 158 -20.84 11.87 10.99
C VAL A 158 -21.68 13.14 10.92
N SER A 159 -22.83 13.18 11.60
CA SER A 159 -23.70 14.37 11.58
C SER A 159 -23.01 15.60 12.18
N SER A 160 -22.29 15.45 13.29
CA SER A 160 -21.57 16.56 13.94
C SER A 160 -20.36 17.04 13.13
N VAL A 161 -19.63 16.13 12.48
CA VAL A 161 -18.50 16.48 11.59
C VAL A 161 -18.99 17.17 10.32
N LEU A 162 -20.07 16.68 9.71
CA LEU A 162 -20.68 17.35 8.55
C LEU A 162 -21.18 18.75 8.91
N PHE A 163 -21.79 18.90 10.09
CA PHE A 163 -22.21 20.21 10.61
C PHE A 163 -21.01 21.14 10.82
N TYR A 164 -19.89 20.66 11.38
CA TYR A 164 -18.67 21.44 11.55
C TYR A 164 -18.08 21.96 10.23
N PHE A 165 -18.08 21.14 9.17
CA PHE A 165 -17.60 21.55 7.84
C PHE A 165 -18.63 22.35 7.04
N PHE A 166 -19.87 22.44 7.51
CA PHE A 166 -20.91 23.23 6.85
C PHE A 166 -20.72 24.71 7.17
N PHE A 167 -19.89 25.39 6.38
CA PHE A 167 -19.55 26.80 6.58
C PHE A 167 -20.73 27.78 6.40
N SER A 168 -21.87 27.33 5.84
CA SER A 168 -23.03 28.19 5.56
C SER A 168 -23.90 28.49 6.78
N VAL A 169 -23.64 27.89 7.95
CA VAL A 169 -24.39 28.16 9.20
C VAL A 169 -23.45 28.79 10.23
N GLU A 170 -23.86 29.93 10.78
CA GLU A 170 -23.11 30.55 11.88
C GLU A 170 -23.17 29.66 13.13
N HIS A 171 -21.99 29.40 13.69
CA HIS A 171 -21.80 28.52 14.84
C HIS A 171 -22.15 29.22 16.17
N THR A 172 -23.38 29.71 16.32
CA THR A 172 -23.85 30.39 17.53
C THR A 172 -24.72 29.47 18.41
N GLY A 173 -24.61 29.61 19.74
CA GLY A 173 -25.43 28.87 20.70
C GLY A 173 -25.26 27.34 20.64
N PRO A 174 -26.35 26.53 20.56
CA PRO A 174 -26.31 25.07 20.50
C PRO A 174 -25.47 24.50 19.35
N GLY A 175 -25.40 25.22 18.22
CA GLY A 175 -24.57 24.81 17.07
C GLY A 175 -23.08 24.78 17.38
N LYS A 176 -22.61 25.62 18.32
CA LYS A 176 -21.22 25.60 18.79
C LYS A 176 -20.87 24.30 19.52
N VAL A 177 -21.83 23.71 20.24
CA VAL A 177 -21.64 22.43 20.94
C VAL A 177 -21.56 21.28 19.95
N VAL A 178 -22.48 21.24 18.98
CA VAL A 178 -22.49 20.22 17.91
C VAL A 178 -21.18 20.25 17.12
N ALA A 179 -20.73 21.44 16.71
CA ALA A 179 -19.46 21.58 16.00
C ALA A 179 -18.24 21.23 16.86
N ARG A 180 -18.24 21.57 18.16
CA ARG A 180 -17.16 21.16 19.07
C ARG A 180 -17.09 19.63 19.24
N THR A 181 -18.24 18.96 19.26
CA THR A 181 -18.31 17.50 19.22
C THR A 181 -17.72 16.96 17.91
N GLY A 182 -18.05 17.58 16.77
CA GLY A 182 -17.45 17.23 15.47
C GLY A 182 -15.92 17.39 15.45
N ILE A 183 -15.39 18.47 16.02
CA ILE A 183 -13.94 18.67 16.18
C ILE A 183 -13.31 17.55 17.01
N LEU A 184 -13.94 17.13 18.11
CA LEU A 184 -13.44 16.02 18.93
C LEU A 184 -13.37 14.72 18.11
N PHE A 185 -14.41 14.41 17.34
CA PHE A 185 -14.42 13.25 16.45
C PHE A 185 -13.31 13.33 15.40
N LEU A 186 -13.05 14.51 14.83
CA LEU A 186 -11.94 14.72 13.89
C LEU A 186 -10.59 14.51 14.55
N MET A 187 -10.37 15.02 15.75
CA MET A 187 -9.12 14.82 16.50
C MET A 187 -8.87 13.33 16.77
N ILE A 188 -9.91 12.58 17.15
CA ILE A 188 -9.82 11.13 17.35
C ILE A 188 -9.51 10.41 16.03
N ALA A 189 -10.21 10.74 14.94
CA ALA A 189 -10.02 10.12 13.64
C ALA A 189 -8.61 10.37 13.08
N PHE A 190 -8.12 11.62 13.14
CA PHE A 190 -6.76 11.96 12.74
C PHE A 190 -5.73 11.30 13.65
N GLY A 191 -5.94 11.30 14.97
CA GLY A 191 -5.09 10.60 15.92
C GLY A 191 -4.97 9.10 15.62
N ALA A 192 -6.09 8.44 15.32
CA ALA A 192 -6.12 7.05 14.90
C ALA A 192 -5.39 6.82 13.56
N ALA A 193 -5.59 7.70 12.57
CA ALA A 193 -4.92 7.61 11.28
C ALA A 193 -3.39 7.75 11.42
N PHE A 194 -2.91 8.73 12.20
CA PHE A 194 -1.47 8.86 12.49
C PHE A 194 -0.95 7.65 13.26
N GLY A 195 -1.67 7.20 14.30
CA GLY A 195 -1.33 6.02 15.09
C GLY A 195 -1.24 4.74 14.27
N TYR A 196 -2.13 4.56 13.28
CA TYR A 196 -2.13 3.41 12.39
C TYR A 196 -0.84 3.32 11.57
N THR A 197 -0.32 4.46 11.08
CA THR A 197 0.95 4.46 10.33
C THR A 197 2.14 4.04 11.19
N VAL A 198 2.17 4.46 12.46
CA VAL A 198 3.22 4.07 13.42
C VAL A 198 3.08 2.58 13.76
N MET A 199 1.86 2.13 14.07
CA MET A 199 1.56 0.73 14.36
C MET A 199 1.97 -0.17 13.19
N ALA A 200 1.67 0.19 11.94
CA ALA A 200 2.04 -0.58 10.77
C ALA A 200 3.55 -0.76 10.66
N ARG A 201 4.34 0.31 10.89
CA ARG A 201 5.81 0.23 10.88
C ARG A 201 6.34 -0.63 12.02
N MET A 202 5.81 -0.48 13.22
CA MET A 202 6.20 -1.31 14.38
C MET A 202 5.81 -2.77 14.18
N SER A 203 4.65 -3.05 13.59
CA SER A 203 4.18 -4.40 13.28
C SER A 203 5.08 -5.06 12.24
N LEU A 204 5.49 -4.34 11.19
CA LEU A 204 6.47 -4.84 10.23
C LEU A 204 7.82 -5.16 10.89
N LEU A 205 8.30 -4.28 11.78
CA LEU A 205 9.53 -4.51 12.53
C LEU A 205 9.43 -5.75 13.42
N ILE A 206 8.35 -5.87 14.20
CA ILE A 206 8.08 -7.04 15.03
C ILE A 206 8.05 -8.30 14.17
N GLY A 207 7.35 -8.28 13.04
CA GLY A 207 7.31 -9.41 12.10
C GLY A 207 8.71 -9.83 11.65
N ARG A 208 9.57 -8.88 11.27
CA ARG A 208 10.96 -9.19 10.90
C ARG A 208 11.77 -9.77 12.06
N LEU A 209 11.57 -9.30 13.29
CA LEU A 209 12.26 -9.84 14.47
C LEU A 209 11.74 -11.23 14.83
N THR A 210 10.43 -11.46 14.76
CA THR A 210 9.82 -12.79 14.95
C THR A 210 10.35 -13.78 13.93
N ASP A 211 10.44 -13.40 12.64
CA ASP A 211 11.05 -14.23 11.59
C ASP A 211 12.49 -14.62 11.97
N LEU A 212 13.31 -13.67 12.44
CA LEU A 212 14.70 -13.96 12.87
C LEU A 212 14.76 -14.92 14.07
N ILE A 213 13.82 -14.82 15.00
CA ILE A 213 13.72 -15.72 16.15
C ILE A 213 13.31 -17.12 15.69
N GLU A 214 12.27 -17.23 14.85
CA GLU A 214 11.80 -18.50 14.30
C GLU A 214 12.87 -19.23 13.49
N PHE A 215 13.63 -18.50 12.66
CA PHE A 215 14.74 -19.05 11.88
C PHE A 215 16.01 -19.35 12.72
N THR A 216 15.92 -19.20 14.05
CA THR A 216 16.92 -19.72 15.00
C THR A 216 16.68 -21.19 15.34
N ASP A 217 15.55 -21.78 14.96
CA ASP A 217 15.28 -23.17 15.26
C ASP A 217 16.23 -24.14 14.53
N PRO A 218 16.65 -25.25 15.17
CA PRO A 218 17.52 -26.27 14.56
C PRO A 218 16.96 -26.89 13.28
N SER A 219 15.64 -26.85 13.10
CA SER A 219 14.94 -27.35 11.92
C SER A 219 15.31 -26.62 10.62
N TYR A 220 15.79 -25.37 10.72
CA TYR A 220 16.23 -24.55 9.58
C TYR A 220 17.76 -24.50 9.41
N GLY A 221 18.52 -25.09 10.35
CA GLY A 221 20.00 -25.08 10.34
C GLY A 221 20.63 -23.82 10.95
N TRP A 222 19.94 -23.16 11.89
CA TRP A 222 20.38 -21.91 12.55
C TRP A 222 20.80 -20.75 11.62
N PRO A 223 20.06 -20.44 10.54
CA PRO A 223 20.38 -19.34 9.63
C PRO A 223 20.59 -18.00 10.33
N SER A 224 19.76 -17.69 11.34
CA SER A 224 19.86 -16.43 12.08
C SER A 224 21.23 -16.25 12.75
N LEU A 225 21.71 -17.26 13.47
CA LEU A 225 22.97 -17.20 14.21
C LEU A 225 24.19 -17.12 13.28
N TRP A 226 24.20 -17.94 12.22
CA TRP A 226 25.29 -17.95 11.23
C TRP A 226 25.39 -16.63 10.48
N LEU A 227 24.25 -16.12 9.97
CA LEU A 227 24.23 -14.89 9.19
C LEU A 227 24.41 -13.64 10.06
N LEU A 228 23.96 -13.66 11.31
CA LEU A 228 24.22 -12.59 12.27
C LEU A 228 25.73 -12.54 12.61
N GLY A 229 26.36 -13.68 12.87
CA GLY A 229 27.82 -13.75 13.07
C GLY A 229 28.60 -13.23 11.87
N LEU A 230 28.20 -13.60 10.65
CA LEU A 230 28.80 -13.13 9.40
C LEU A 230 28.63 -11.61 9.22
N THR A 231 27.42 -11.09 9.46
CA THR A 231 27.14 -9.65 9.31
C THR A 231 27.89 -8.82 10.35
N ILE A 232 28.02 -9.27 11.60
CA ILE A 232 28.89 -8.63 12.58
C ILE A 232 30.36 -8.69 12.15
N LEU A 233 30.86 -9.85 11.73
CA LEU A 233 32.26 -10.01 11.32
C LEU A 233 32.61 -9.08 10.15
N THR A 234 31.76 -9.04 9.13
CA THR A 234 31.94 -8.15 7.97
C THR A 234 31.91 -6.68 8.39
N LEU A 235 31.00 -6.27 9.27
CA LEU A 235 30.97 -4.92 9.83
C LEU A 235 32.23 -4.58 10.63
N VAL A 236 32.72 -5.48 11.48
CA VAL A 236 33.95 -5.29 12.28
C VAL A 236 35.19 -5.19 11.38
N VAL A 237 35.31 -6.07 10.38
CA VAL A 237 36.41 -6.01 9.40
C VAL A 237 36.38 -4.70 8.62
N MET A 238 35.19 -4.23 8.24
CA MET A 238 35.01 -2.96 7.56
C MET A 238 35.31 -1.75 8.44
N ALA A 239 34.88 -1.76 9.70
CA ALA A 239 35.19 -0.71 10.67
C ALA A 239 36.70 -0.59 10.90
N ARG A 240 37.41 -1.73 11.03
CA ARG A 240 38.88 -1.77 11.14
C ARG A 240 39.57 -1.24 9.88
N ARG A 241 39.09 -1.60 8.68
CA ARG A 241 39.63 -1.07 7.41
C ARG A 241 39.38 0.42 7.23
N SER A 242 38.22 0.93 7.64
CA SER A 242 37.89 2.36 7.62
C SER A 242 38.76 3.17 8.58
N SER A 243 39.07 2.62 9.76
CA SER A 243 39.98 3.25 10.73
C SER A 243 41.42 3.30 10.23
N SER A 244 41.88 2.30 9.47
CA SER A 244 43.23 2.30 8.86
C SER A 244 43.41 3.28 7.69
N LYS A 245 42.31 3.85 7.17
CA LYS A 245 42.31 4.74 5.99
C LYS A 245 42.18 6.22 6.31
N GLN A 246 42.09 6.61 7.58
CA GLN A 246 42.22 8.03 7.94
C GLN A 246 43.71 8.40 7.87
N PRO A 247 44.14 9.31 6.98
CA PRO A 247 45.44 9.93 7.12
C PRO A 247 45.44 10.65 8.46
N LYS A 248 46.50 10.50 9.25
CA LYS A 248 46.75 11.40 10.37
C LYS A 248 46.78 12.82 9.79
N GLU A 249 45.77 13.62 10.11
CA GLU A 249 45.86 15.07 9.92
C GLU A 249 46.95 15.56 10.88
N GLU A 250 48.10 15.93 10.32
CA GLU A 250 49.10 16.80 10.95
C GLU A 250 48.70 18.26 10.78
#